data_AF-A0A6P0HGF7-F1
#
_entry.id   AF-A0A6P0HGF7-F1
#
_cell.length_a   1.000
_cell.length_b   1.000
_cell.length_c   1.000
_cell.angle_alpha   90.00
_cell.angle_beta   90.00
_cell.angle_gamma   90.00
#
_symmetry.space_group_name_H-M   'P 1'
#
loop_
_entity.id
_entity.type
_entity.pdbx_description
1 polymer ?
#
loop_
_entity_poly.entity_id
_entity_poly.type
_entity_poly.pdbx_seq_one_letter_code
_entity_poly.pdbx_strand_id
1 'polypeptide(L)'
;MTASPFTRRVRRALTTAGVGAAVALIPLAAHAATIVPIEYDAVGTSTIAKTGSDVGLGPTTLSTDLDVDSGNFTGSLPLPGTRTNFKAAGLLPVQADVAFVEVAPVTGFINLSGDIASVDATATYNVKLSNIKILGFPTFTGTKCQTTTPVTIPVGTEPGVGFDLTEGGRLVGEYTIGKFSNCGLNTGLINLLVPGAGNTVEIDVSNGRFL
;
A
#
# COMPACT_ATOMS: atom_id res chain seq x y z
N MET A 1 -69.52 49.33 43.93
CA MET A 1 -70.61 49.86 43.10
C MET A 1 -70.00 50.37 41.80
N THR A 2 -70.42 49.81 40.65
CA THR A 2 -70.55 50.41 39.29
C THR A 2 -69.39 51.26 38.72
N ALA A 3 -68.93 51.17 37.46
CA ALA A 3 -69.36 50.51 36.22
C ALA A 3 -68.21 50.60 35.18
N SER A 4 -68.24 49.75 34.15
CA SER A 4 -67.50 49.87 32.85
C SER A 4 -68.13 50.99 31.98
N PRO A 5 -67.63 51.45 30.79
CA PRO A 5 -67.03 50.63 29.71
C PRO A 5 -65.99 51.30 28.71
N PHE A 6 -65.45 50.45 27.82
CA PHE A 6 -65.06 50.66 26.40
C PHE A 6 -64.07 51.76 25.95
N THR A 7 -62.97 51.37 25.28
CA THR A 7 -62.84 51.50 23.80
C THR A 7 -61.59 50.80 23.21
N ARG A 8 -61.81 50.06 22.12
CA ARG A 8 -60.85 49.36 21.25
C ARG A 8 -60.34 50.29 20.13
N ARG A 9 -59.04 50.23 19.80
CA ARG A 9 -58.46 50.36 18.42
C ARG A 9 -57.04 49.75 18.40
N VAL A 10 -56.86 48.45 18.15
CA VAL A 10 -56.50 47.81 16.86
C VAL A 10 -55.38 48.53 16.08
N ARG A 11 -54.17 47.96 16.11
CA ARG A 11 -53.20 48.05 15.02
C ARG A 11 -52.84 46.62 14.60
N ARG A 12 -53.31 46.24 13.41
CA ARG A 12 -52.93 45.01 12.71
C ARG A 12 -51.51 45.19 12.16
N ALA A 13 -50.57 44.36 12.60
CA ALA A 13 -49.34 44.14 11.85
C ALA A 13 -49.60 42.98 10.88
N LEU A 14 -49.55 43.27 9.58
CA LEU A 14 -49.47 42.23 8.55
C LEU A 14 -48.05 41.65 8.59
N THR A 15 -47.91 40.41 9.03
CA THR A 15 -46.72 39.60 8.77
C THR A 15 -46.99 38.80 7.49
N THR A 16 -46.27 39.15 6.43
CA THR A 16 -46.23 38.43 5.17
C THR A 16 -45.77 36.99 5.39
N ALA A 17 -46.63 36.03 5.07
CA ALA A 17 -46.27 34.61 5.02
C ALA A 17 -45.41 34.36 3.76
N GLY A 18 -44.10 34.19 3.95
CA GLY A 18 -43.23 33.60 2.94
C GLY A 18 -43.33 32.08 3.03
N VAL A 19 -43.94 31.44 2.02
CA VAL A 19 -43.94 29.99 1.87
C VAL A 19 -42.56 29.58 1.36
N GLY A 20 -41.64 29.32 2.29
CA GLY A 20 -40.38 28.63 1.98
C GLY A 20 -40.63 27.12 2.06
N ALA A 21 -40.47 26.42 0.94
CA ALA A 21 -40.47 24.96 0.93
C ALA A 21 -39.23 24.46 1.68
N ALA A 22 -39.41 24.02 2.93
CA ALA A 22 -38.35 23.36 3.70
C ALA A 22 -38.18 21.94 3.14
N VAL A 23 -37.16 21.73 2.31
CA VAL A 23 -36.69 20.39 1.97
C VAL A 23 -36.09 19.80 3.23
N ALA A 24 -36.78 18.85 3.86
CA ALA A 24 -36.25 18.10 4.99
C ALA A 24 -35.05 17.26 4.49
N LEU A 25 -33.84 17.65 4.90
CA LEU A 25 -32.64 16.83 4.74
C LEU A 25 -32.81 15.62 5.68
N ILE A 26 -33.18 14.47 5.12
CA ILE A 26 -33.14 13.20 5.85
C ILE A 26 -31.64 12.89 6.03
N PRO A 27 -31.11 12.83 7.26
CA PRO A 27 -29.74 12.36 7.45
C PRO A 27 -29.70 10.89 7.03
N LEU A 28 -29.03 10.59 5.91
CA LEU A 28 -28.64 9.22 5.60
C LEU A 28 -27.74 8.76 6.75
N ALA A 29 -28.18 7.75 7.49
CA ALA A 29 -27.36 7.12 8.51
C ALA A 29 -26.11 6.58 7.82
N ALA A 30 -24.95 7.18 8.12
CA ALA A 30 -23.66 6.60 7.76
C ALA A 30 -23.56 5.24 8.48
N HIS A 31 -23.53 4.15 7.72
CA HIS A 31 -23.14 2.86 8.29
C HIS A 31 -21.67 2.99 8.70
N ALA A 32 -21.36 2.66 9.95
CA ALA A 32 -19.97 2.54 10.38
C ALA A 32 -19.40 1.27 9.72
N ALA A 33 -18.28 1.40 9.01
CA ALA A 33 -17.60 0.27 8.40
C ALA A 33 -17.17 -0.73 9.48
N THR A 34 -17.39 -2.02 9.23
CA THR A 34 -16.96 -3.09 10.11
C THR A 34 -15.50 -3.43 9.78
N ILE A 35 -14.57 -2.87 10.55
CA ILE A 35 -13.13 -3.09 10.37
C ILE A 35 -12.68 -4.29 11.19
N VAL A 36 -12.04 -5.25 10.53
CA VAL A 36 -11.49 -6.48 11.11
C VAL A 36 -9.96 -6.47 10.92
N PRO A 37 -9.17 -6.31 11.99
CA PRO A 37 -7.73 -6.42 11.92
C PRO A 37 -7.29 -7.88 11.75
N ILE A 38 -6.40 -8.14 10.80
CA ILE A 38 -5.85 -9.47 10.53
C ILE A 38 -4.33 -9.36 10.34
N GLU A 39 -3.58 -10.23 11.01
CA GLU A 39 -2.15 -10.39 10.78
C GLU A 39 -1.87 -11.67 10.00
N TYR A 40 -0.86 -11.63 9.15
CA TYR A 40 -0.35 -12.78 8.42
C TYR A 40 1.16 -12.84 8.52
N ASP A 41 1.71 -14.04 8.45
CA ASP A 41 3.13 -14.23 8.17
C ASP A 41 3.37 -14.05 6.68
N ALA A 42 4.43 -13.32 6.32
CA ALA A 42 4.76 -12.98 4.95
C ALA A 42 6.22 -13.32 4.62
N VAL A 43 6.43 -14.08 3.55
CA VAL A 43 7.74 -14.42 3.01
C VAL A 43 7.67 -14.48 1.50
N GLY A 44 8.70 -14.01 0.82
CA GLY A 44 8.66 -13.94 -0.63
C GLY A 44 10.01 -13.67 -1.25
N THR A 45 9.98 -13.49 -2.56
CA THR A 45 11.14 -13.15 -3.38
C THR A 45 10.75 -12.13 -4.42
N SER A 46 11.64 -11.20 -4.72
CA SER A 46 11.54 -10.37 -5.91
C SER A 46 12.70 -10.60 -6.85
N THR A 47 12.41 -10.82 -8.12
CA THR A 47 13.41 -10.99 -9.18
C THR A 47 13.58 -9.69 -9.95
N ILE A 48 14.82 -9.19 -9.96
CA ILE A 48 15.20 -7.98 -10.70
C ILE A 48 15.61 -8.40 -12.11
N ALA A 49 14.78 -8.07 -13.11
CA ALA A 49 14.89 -8.63 -14.46
C ALA A 49 16.23 -8.34 -15.13
N LYS A 50 16.72 -7.10 -15.00
CA LYS A 50 17.91 -6.64 -15.71
C LYS A 50 19.21 -7.26 -15.19
N THR A 51 19.26 -7.56 -13.90
CA THR A 51 20.40 -8.22 -13.25
C THR A 51 20.22 -9.73 -13.12
N GLY A 52 19.00 -10.24 -13.32
CA GLY A 52 18.62 -11.63 -13.09
C GLY A 52 18.82 -12.04 -11.63
N SER A 53 18.68 -11.10 -10.70
CA SER A 53 19.02 -11.31 -9.29
C SER A 53 17.78 -11.36 -8.41
N ASP A 54 17.79 -12.28 -7.46
CA ASP A 54 16.71 -12.42 -6.49
C ASP A 54 17.00 -11.66 -5.19
N VAL A 55 15.97 -11.01 -4.67
CA VAL A 55 15.97 -10.30 -3.39
C VAL A 55 14.93 -10.96 -2.51
N GLY A 56 15.38 -11.57 -1.41
CA GLY A 56 14.48 -12.16 -0.42
C GLY A 56 13.67 -11.07 0.28
N LEU A 57 12.37 -11.34 0.45
CA LEU A 57 11.41 -10.51 1.15
C LEU A 57 10.97 -11.26 2.42
N GLY A 58 11.21 -10.69 3.59
CA GLY A 58 10.89 -11.37 4.85
C GLY A 58 11.93 -12.42 5.28
N PRO A 59 11.57 -13.32 6.22
CA PRO A 59 10.25 -13.44 6.85
C PRO A 59 9.87 -12.18 7.64
N THR A 60 8.58 -11.83 7.64
CA THR A 60 8.01 -10.69 8.37
C THR A 60 6.51 -10.91 8.63
N THR A 61 5.85 -9.91 9.21
CA THR A 61 4.40 -9.89 9.44
C THR A 61 3.74 -8.83 8.56
N LEU A 62 2.69 -9.22 7.85
CA LEU A 62 1.75 -8.32 7.20
C LEU A 62 0.61 -8.04 8.18
N SER A 63 0.36 -6.77 8.50
CA SER A 63 -0.82 -6.36 9.29
C SER A 63 -1.81 -5.67 8.38
N THR A 64 -3.09 -6.06 8.43
CA THR A 64 -4.16 -5.45 7.63
C THR A 64 -5.36 -5.06 8.49
N ASP A 65 -6.07 -4.04 8.04
CA ASP A 65 -7.38 -3.61 8.53
C ASP A 65 -8.37 -3.81 7.38
N LEU A 66 -9.16 -4.90 7.45
CA LEU A 66 -10.15 -5.25 6.42
C LEU A 66 -11.51 -4.65 6.75
N ASP A 67 -12.04 -3.82 5.86
CA ASP A 67 -13.46 -3.46 5.85
C ASP A 67 -14.25 -4.62 5.24
N VAL A 68 -14.93 -5.41 6.08
CA VAL A 68 -15.67 -6.60 5.62
C VAL A 68 -16.94 -6.24 4.85
N ASP A 69 -17.43 -5.00 4.96
CA ASP A 69 -18.62 -4.55 4.24
C ASP A 69 -18.28 -4.21 2.78
N SER A 70 -17.09 -3.63 2.56
CA SER A 70 -16.65 -3.20 1.23
C SER A 70 -15.61 -4.10 0.58
N GLY A 71 -14.93 -4.97 1.34
CA GLY A 71 -13.80 -5.78 0.87
C GLY A 71 -12.50 -4.98 0.71
N ASN A 72 -12.50 -3.66 0.95
CA ASN A 72 -11.28 -2.87 0.92
C ASN A 72 -10.44 -3.11 2.17
N PHE A 73 -9.12 -3.05 2.04
CA PHE A 73 -8.25 -3.08 3.20
C PHE A 73 -7.07 -2.13 3.06
N THR A 74 -6.57 -1.69 4.20
CA THR A 74 -5.26 -1.05 4.34
C THR A 74 -4.34 -1.95 5.13
N GLY A 75 -3.03 -1.76 5.03
CA GLY A 75 -2.08 -2.54 5.81
C GLY A 75 -0.68 -1.97 5.85
N SER A 76 0.20 -2.70 6.52
CA SER A 76 1.62 -2.39 6.69
C SER A 76 2.44 -3.67 6.49
N LEU A 77 3.51 -3.58 5.70
CA LEU A 77 4.39 -4.71 5.41
C LEU A 77 5.85 -4.27 5.54
N PRO A 78 6.37 -4.18 6.78
CA PRO A 78 7.77 -3.86 7.00
C PRO A 78 8.65 -4.99 6.51
N LEU A 79 9.48 -4.73 5.50
CA LEU A 79 10.40 -5.71 4.94
C LEU A 79 11.80 -5.59 5.57
N PRO A 80 12.40 -6.69 6.05
CA PRO A 80 13.80 -6.66 6.48
C PRO A 80 14.72 -6.41 5.27
N GLY A 81 15.84 -5.74 5.51
CA GLY A 81 16.87 -5.58 4.48
C GLY A 81 17.57 -6.91 4.19
N THR A 82 17.85 -7.16 2.92
CA THR A 82 18.46 -8.41 2.45
C THR A 82 19.74 -8.13 1.69
N ARG A 83 20.76 -8.97 1.88
CA ARG A 83 21.99 -8.92 1.09
C ARG A 83 21.83 -9.75 -0.18
N THR A 84 22.05 -9.11 -1.33
CA THR A 84 21.97 -9.75 -2.65
C THR A 84 23.34 -9.75 -3.32
N ASN A 85 23.62 -10.80 -4.09
CA ASN A 85 24.79 -10.91 -4.95
C ASN A 85 24.32 -11.12 -6.39
N PHE A 86 24.91 -10.39 -7.33
CA PHE A 86 24.56 -10.51 -8.75
C PHE A 86 25.78 -10.25 -9.63
N LYS A 87 25.67 -10.62 -10.91
CA LYS A 87 26.71 -10.37 -11.91
C LYS A 87 26.27 -9.25 -12.84
N ALA A 88 26.87 -8.07 -12.67
CA ALA A 88 26.72 -6.98 -13.62
C ALA A 88 27.34 -7.37 -14.97
N ALA A 89 26.59 -7.18 -16.07
CA ALA A 89 26.99 -7.54 -17.42
C ALA A 89 27.49 -9.01 -17.56
N GLY A 90 26.95 -9.93 -16.74
CA GLY A 90 27.26 -11.37 -16.77
C GLY A 90 28.62 -11.77 -16.21
N LEU A 91 29.54 -10.82 -15.95
CA LEU A 91 30.92 -11.13 -15.56
C LEU A 91 31.34 -10.48 -14.23
N LEU A 92 30.85 -9.28 -13.92
CA LEU A 92 31.33 -8.49 -12.79
C LEU A 92 30.54 -8.79 -11.51
N PRO A 93 31.12 -9.44 -10.48
CA PRO A 93 30.43 -9.73 -9.23
C PRO A 93 30.18 -8.45 -8.44
N VAL A 94 28.92 -8.22 -8.10
CA VAL A 94 28.45 -7.11 -7.28
C VAL A 94 27.67 -7.67 -6.10
N GLN A 95 27.95 -7.16 -4.91
CA GLN A 95 27.19 -7.41 -3.70
C GLN A 95 26.58 -6.09 -3.24
N ALA A 96 25.33 -6.10 -2.79
CA ALA A 96 24.67 -4.95 -2.20
C ALA A 96 23.68 -5.38 -1.12
N ASP A 97 23.51 -4.55 -0.11
CA ASP A 97 22.38 -4.66 0.81
C ASP A 97 21.22 -3.86 0.21
N VAL A 98 20.06 -4.50 0.08
CA VAL A 98 18.83 -3.96 -0.51
C VAL A 98 17.78 -3.88 0.58
N ALA A 99 17.13 -2.73 0.70
CA ALA A 99 16.01 -2.56 1.62
C ALA A 99 14.83 -1.91 0.88
N PHE A 100 13.64 -2.49 1.04
CA PHE A 100 12.37 -1.91 0.61
C PHE A 100 11.80 -1.14 1.80
N VAL A 101 11.97 0.18 1.80
CA VAL A 101 11.51 1.06 2.88
C VAL A 101 10.11 1.54 2.57
N GLU A 102 9.14 1.13 3.37
CA GLU A 102 7.73 1.48 3.17
C GLU A 102 7.53 3.00 3.28
N VAL A 103 6.75 3.58 2.36
CA VAL A 103 6.49 5.03 2.33
C VAL A 103 5.01 5.39 2.34
N ALA A 104 4.14 4.41 2.12
CA ALA A 104 2.70 4.54 2.23
C ALA A 104 2.12 3.17 2.63
N PRO A 105 0.96 3.16 3.32
CA PRO A 105 0.28 1.92 3.65
C PRO A 105 0.01 1.07 2.40
N VAL A 106 0.04 -0.25 2.57
CA VAL A 106 -0.51 -1.19 1.59
C VAL A 106 -2.00 -0.90 1.45
N THR A 107 -2.50 -0.89 0.22
CA THR A 107 -3.94 -0.76 -0.06
C THR A 107 -4.36 -1.90 -0.96
N GLY A 108 -5.53 -2.47 -0.71
CA GLY A 108 -6.05 -3.52 -1.57
C GLY A 108 -7.54 -3.75 -1.43
N PHE A 109 -8.00 -4.76 -2.16
CA PHE A 109 -9.37 -5.21 -2.21
C PHE A 109 -9.38 -6.73 -2.23
N ILE A 110 -10.25 -7.34 -1.43
CA ILE A 110 -10.56 -8.76 -1.48
C ILE A 110 -11.95 -8.97 -2.05
N ASN A 111 -12.04 -9.77 -3.11
CA ASN A 111 -13.28 -10.21 -3.71
C ASN A 111 -13.72 -11.54 -3.08
N LEU A 112 -14.77 -11.48 -2.26
CA LEU A 112 -15.38 -12.66 -1.64
C LEU A 112 -16.63 -13.17 -2.39
N SER A 113 -16.97 -12.57 -3.54
CA SER A 113 -18.21 -12.88 -4.27
C SER A 113 -18.07 -14.05 -5.26
N GLY A 114 -16.84 -14.47 -5.58
CA GLY A 114 -16.57 -15.61 -6.46
C GLY A 114 -16.50 -16.94 -5.71
N ASP A 115 -16.47 -18.05 -6.46
CA ASP A 115 -16.26 -19.39 -5.90
C ASP A 115 -14.90 -19.53 -5.17
N ILE A 116 -13.95 -18.70 -5.60
CA ILE A 116 -12.61 -18.61 -5.03
C ILE A 116 -12.37 -17.12 -4.72
N ALA A 117 -12.01 -16.82 -3.48
CA ALA A 117 -11.68 -15.46 -3.10
C ALA A 117 -10.37 -15.01 -3.75
N SER A 118 -10.30 -13.75 -4.16
CA SER A 118 -9.12 -13.16 -4.80
C SER A 118 -8.79 -11.82 -4.18
N VAL A 119 -7.49 -11.51 -4.13
CA VAL A 119 -6.96 -10.28 -3.58
C VAL A 119 -6.24 -9.53 -4.70
N ASP A 120 -6.45 -8.23 -4.76
CA ASP A 120 -5.61 -7.28 -5.48
C ASP A 120 -5.07 -6.27 -4.46
N ALA A 121 -3.76 -6.05 -4.45
CA ALA A 121 -3.12 -5.14 -3.50
C ALA A 121 -2.02 -4.34 -4.18
N THR A 122 -1.67 -3.22 -3.56
CA THR A 122 -0.60 -2.34 -3.99
C THR A 122 0.20 -1.90 -2.79
N ALA A 123 1.51 -2.11 -2.85
CA ALA A 123 2.46 -1.64 -1.87
C ALA A 123 3.41 -0.60 -2.49
N THR A 124 3.85 0.37 -1.69
CA THR A 124 4.72 1.47 -2.18
C THR A 124 5.96 1.61 -1.30
N TYR A 125 7.13 1.46 -1.93
CA TYR A 125 8.43 1.45 -1.23
C TYR A 125 9.45 2.38 -1.88
N ASN A 126 10.35 2.95 -1.10
CA ASN A 126 11.65 3.37 -1.61
C ASN A 126 12.62 2.18 -1.59
N VAL A 127 13.21 1.85 -2.74
CA VAL A 127 14.28 0.84 -2.78
C VAL A 127 15.59 1.52 -2.44
N LYS A 128 16.21 1.11 -1.34
CA LYS A 128 17.46 1.65 -0.82
C LYS A 128 18.59 0.64 -1.00
N LEU A 129 19.75 1.14 -1.43
CA LEU A 129 20.96 0.36 -1.58
C LEU A 129 22.02 0.83 -0.60
N SER A 130 22.73 -0.10 0.02
CA SER A 130 23.88 0.17 0.88
C SER A 130 24.93 -0.92 0.77
N ASN A 131 26.09 -0.70 1.38
CA ASN A 131 27.19 -1.67 1.46
C ASN A 131 27.57 -2.30 0.11
N ILE A 132 27.55 -1.51 -0.97
CA ILE A 132 27.83 -1.99 -2.31
C ILE A 132 29.32 -2.38 -2.41
N LYS A 133 29.59 -3.61 -2.81
CA LYS A 133 30.94 -4.11 -3.12
C LYS A 133 31.03 -4.55 -4.56
N ILE A 134 32.10 -4.16 -5.23
CA ILE A 134 32.42 -4.58 -6.60
C ILE A 134 33.72 -5.34 -6.55
N LEU A 135 33.75 -6.57 -7.06
CA LEU A 135 34.93 -7.45 -6.97
C LEU A 135 35.44 -7.63 -5.52
N GLY A 136 34.53 -7.58 -4.54
CA GLY A 136 34.86 -7.66 -3.12
C GLY A 136 35.34 -6.36 -2.48
N PHE A 137 35.62 -5.30 -3.24
CA PHE A 137 36.04 -4.01 -2.71
C PHE A 137 34.83 -3.14 -2.35
N PRO A 138 34.77 -2.57 -1.14
CA PRO A 138 33.68 -1.69 -0.74
C PRO A 138 33.73 -0.40 -1.56
N THR A 139 32.57 -0.01 -2.07
CA THR A 139 32.41 1.25 -2.80
C THR A 139 31.67 2.24 -1.92
N PHE A 140 32.08 3.51 -1.98
CA PHE A 140 31.40 4.55 -1.21
C PHE A 140 30.04 4.83 -1.85
N THR A 141 29.00 4.40 -1.14
CA THR A 141 27.61 4.68 -1.50
C THR A 141 27.06 5.57 -0.41
N GLY A 142 26.53 6.74 -0.76
CA GLY A 142 25.97 7.67 0.22
C GLY A 142 24.88 7.00 1.09
N THR A 143 24.66 7.51 2.30
CA THR A 143 23.67 6.94 3.24
C THR A 143 22.21 7.02 2.77
N LYS A 144 21.97 7.76 1.68
CA LYS A 144 20.67 8.03 1.06
C LYS A 144 20.55 7.47 -0.37
N CYS A 145 21.39 6.51 -0.76
CA CYS A 145 21.28 5.89 -2.09
C CYS A 145 19.96 5.11 -2.21
N GLN A 146 18.99 5.67 -2.93
CA GLN A 146 17.65 5.09 -3.08
C GLN A 146 16.97 5.53 -4.37
N THR A 147 15.84 4.91 -4.69
CA THR A 147 14.98 5.33 -5.81
C THR A 147 14.55 6.78 -5.67
N THR A 148 14.53 7.50 -6.79
CA THR A 148 14.19 8.93 -6.85
C THR A 148 12.70 9.13 -6.61
N THR A 149 11.89 8.25 -7.17
CA THR A 149 10.46 8.12 -6.91
C THR A 149 10.21 6.79 -6.21
N PRO A 150 9.23 6.70 -5.30
CA PRO A 150 8.80 5.42 -4.76
C PRO A 150 8.42 4.45 -5.88
N VAL A 151 8.68 3.17 -5.63
CA VAL A 151 8.29 2.05 -6.48
C VAL A 151 6.94 1.55 -6.01
N THR A 152 5.99 1.50 -6.94
CA THR A 152 4.66 0.93 -6.72
C THR A 152 4.66 -0.51 -7.22
N ILE A 153 4.24 -1.43 -6.36
CA ILE A 153 4.26 -2.87 -6.60
C ILE A 153 2.83 -3.38 -6.49
N PRO A 154 2.12 -3.56 -7.62
CA PRO A 154 0.84 -4.25 -7.62
C PRO A 154 1.06 -5.76 -7.49
N VAL A 155 0.24 -6.42 -6.69
CA VAL A 155 0.18 -7.88 -6.58
C VAL A 155 -1.26 -8.34 -6.62
N GLY A 156 -1.47 -9.55 -7.12
CA GLY A 156 -2.77 -10.21 -7.10
C GLY A 156 -2.63 -11.68 -6.76
N THR A 157 -3.72 -12.30 -6.34
CA THR A 157 -3.79 -13.75 -6.12
C THR A 157 -3.36 -14.49 -7.38
N GLU A 158 -2.51 -15.51 -7.20
CA GLU A 158 -2.09 -16.37 -8.31
C GLU A 158 -3.31 -16.99 -9.01
N PRO A 159 -3.40 -16.90 -10.36
CA PRO A 159 -4.55 -17.40 -11.10
C PRO A 159 -4.88 -18.87 -10.79
N GLY A 160 -6.09 -19.12 -10.32
CA GLY A 160 -6.62 -20.47 -10.07
C GLY A 160 -6.30 -21.08 -8.71
N VAL A 161 -5.57 -20.39 -7.83
CA VAL A 161 -5.18 -20.92 -6.50
C VAL A 161 -6.06 -20.36 -5.38
N GLY A 162 -6.48 -19.10 -5.48
CA GLY A 162 -7.33 -18.44 -4.49
C GLY A 162 -6.61 -17.89 -3.27
N PHE A 163 -7.33 -17.13 -2.45
CA PHE A 163 -6.85 -16.58 -1.19
C PHE A 163 -7.83 -16.92 -0.07
N ASP A 164 -7.33 -17.46 1.04
CA ASP A 164 -8.11 -17.75 2.23
C ASP A 164 -7.75 -16.76 3.35
N LEU A 165 -8.74 -16.23 4.08
CA LEU A 165 -8.49 -15.25 5.14
C LEU A 165 -7.77 -15.84 6.38
N THR A 166 -7.81 -17.15 6.56
CA THR A 166 -7.16 -17.88 7.66
C THR A 166 -5.88 -18.56 7.21
N GLU A 167 -5.86 -19.20 6.04
CA GLU A 167 -4.68 -19.91 5.54
C GLU A 167 -3.73 -18.98 4.77
N GLY A 168 -4.25 -17.89 4.21
CA GLY A 168 -3.54 -16.96 3.33
C GLY A 168 -3.56 -17.43 1.86
N GLY A 169 -2.51 -17.08 1.12
CA GLY A 169 -2.38 -17.41 -0.29
C GLY A 169 -1.14 -16.81 -0.93
N ARG A 170 -0.83 -17.29 -2.13
CA ARG A 170 0.29 -16.79 -2.94
C ARG A 170 -0.16 -15.59 -3.77
N LEU A 171 0.57 -14.49 -3.63
CA LEU A 171 0.37 -13.27 -4.40
C LEU A 171 1.55 -13.05 -5.34
N VAL A 172 1.25 -12.71 -6.58
CA VAL A 172 2.24 -12.48 -7.64
C VAL A 172 2.03 -11.12 -8.30
N GLY A 173 3.10 -10.52 -8.80
CA GLY A 173 3.02 -9.21 -9.43
C GLY A 173 4.22 -8.87 -10.29
N GLU A 174 4.04 -7.87 -11.15
CA GLU A 174 5.11 -7.26 -11.93
C GLU A 174 5.21 -5.77 -11.64
N TYR A 175 6.43 -5.24 -11.63
CA TYR A 175 6.67 -3.84 -11.33
C TYR A 175 7.91 -3.28 -12.03
N THR A 176 8.03 -1.95 -11.99
CA THR A 176 9.13 -1.20 -12.62
C THR A 176 9.94 -0.47 -11.56
N ILE A 177 11.26 -0.60 -11.63
CA ILE A 177 12.18 0.16 -10.78
C ILE A 177 12.63 1.41 -11.52
N GLY A 178 12.43 2.56 -10.88
CA GLY A 178 12.88 3.86 -11.35
C GLY A 178 14.37 4.12 -11.10
N LYS A 179 14.83 5.32 -11.47
CA LYS A 179 16.23 5.73 -11.26
C LYS A 179 16.57 5.89 -9.79
N PHE A 180 17.80 5.57 -9.43
CA PHE A 180 18.39 5.84 -8.14
C PHE A 180 19.08 7.21 -8.12
N SER A 181 19.06 7.84 -6.95
CA SER A 181 19.72 9.12 -6.67
C SER A 181 20.56 9.01 -5.39
N ASN A 182 21.46 9.96 -5.19
CA ASN A 182 22.28 10.08 -3.97
C ASN A 182 23.18 8.85 -3.70
N CYS A 183 23.62 8.16 -4.75
CA CYS A 183 24.51 6.99 -4.66
C CYS A 183 25.99 7.32 -4.84
N GLY A 184 26.35 8.60 -4.84
CA GLY A 184 27.73 9.06 -5.06
C GLY A 184 28.23 8.70 -6.46
N LEU A 185 29.51 8.30 -6.55
CA LEU A 185 30.16 7.92 -7.82
C LEU A 185 29.49 6.70 -8.48
N ASN A 186 28.80 5.85 -7.72
CA ASN A 186 28.12 4.67 -8.23
C ASN A 186 26.81 4.97 -8.94
N THR A 187 26.27 6.20 -8.85
CA THR A 187 24.94 6.56 -9.37
C THR A 187 24.78 6.23 -10.86
N GLY A 188 25.81 6.47 -11.67
CA GLY A 188 25.78 6.17 -13.10
C GLY A 188 25.68 4.66 -13.37
N LEU A 189 26.52 3.87 -12.70
CA LEU A 189 26.56 2.42 -12.87
C LEU A 189 25.27 1.76 -12.38
N ILE A 190 24.75 2.17 -11.22
CA ILE A 190 23.48 1.65 -10.68
C ILE A 190 22.34 1.93 -11.65
N ASN A 191 22.24 3.16 -12.15
CA ASN A 191 21.20 3.54 -13.11
C ASN A 191 21.33 2.86 -14.48
N LEU A 192 22.51 2.34 -14.81
CA LEU A 192 22.71 1.51 -15.99
C LEU A 192 22.22 0.08 -15.78
N LEU A 193 22.30 -0.46 -14.55
CA LEU A 193 22.14 -1.89 -14.29
C LEU A 193 20.81 -2.30 -13.64
N VAL A 194 20.22 -1.46 -12.80
CA VAL A 194 19.05 -1.84 -11.97
C VAL A 194 17.72 -1.33 -12.53
N PRO A 195 17.56 -0.05 -12.90
CA PRO A 195 16.26 0.45 -13.36
C PRO A 195 15.77 -0.25 -14.63
N GLY A 196 14.45 -0.49 -14.67
CA GLY A 196 13.79 -1.20 -15.75
C GLY A 196 12.44 -1.79 -15.33
N ALA A 197 11.64 -2.16 -16.34
CA ALA A 197 10.39 -2.90 -16.18
C ALA A 197 10.65 -4.42 -16.13
N GLY A 198 9.58 -5.20 -15.91
CA GLY A 198 9.60 -6.67 -15.94
C GLY A 198 10.15 -7.32 -14.68
N ASN A 199 10.34 -6.55 -13.60
CA ASN A 199 10.69 -7.15 -12.31
C ASN A 199 9.45 -7.87 -11.77
N THR A 200 9.66 -9.04 -11.19
CA THR A 200 8.57 -9.84 -10.63
C THR A 200 8.67 -9.87 -9.12
N VAL A 201 7.54 -10.11 -8.48
CA VAL A 201 7.45 -10.39 -7.05
C VAL A 201 6.51 -11.57 -6.85
N GLU A 202 6.89 -12.41 -5.91
CA GLU A 202 6.07 -13.50 -5.40
C GLU A 202 6.15 -13.45 -3.89
N ILE A 203 5.00 -13.42 -3.23
CA ILE A 203 4.93 -13.40 -1.77
C ILE A 203 3.85 -14.36 -1.30
N ASP A 204 4.25 -15.27 -0.43
CA ASP A 204 3.38 -16.17 0.28
C ASP A 204 2.94 -15.48 1.57
N VAL A 205 1.63 -15.31 1.68
CA VAL A 205 0.96 -14.82 2.88
C VAL A 205 0.33 -16.03 3.55
N SER A 206 0.51 -16.19 4.86
CA SER A 206 0.04 -17.39 5.57
C SER A 206 -0.33 -17.11 7.02
N ASN A 207 -0.99 -18.07 7.67
CA ASN A 207 -1.32 -18.04 9.10
C ASN A 207 -2.09 -16.78 9.52
N GLY A 208 -3.23 -16.52 8.89
CA GLY A 208 -4.12 -15.41 9.21
C GLY A 208 -4.62 -15.46 10.65
N ARG A 209 -4.38 -14.37 11.40
CA ARG A 209 -4.72 -14.20 12.82
C ARG A 209 -5.62 -12.98 12.99
N PHE A 210 -6.86 -13.20 13.37
CA PHE A 210 -7.84 -12.16 13.69
C PHE A 210 -7.59 -11.63 15.10
N LEU A 211 -7.52 -10.30 15.25
CA LEU A 211 -7.20 -9.64 16.53
C LEU A 211 -8.45 -9.16 17.28
#